data_AF-G4ZH56-F1
#
_entry.id   AF-G4ZH56-F1
#
_cell.length_a   1.000
_cell.length_b   1.000
_cell.length_c   1.000
_cell.angle_alpha   90.00
_cell.angle_beta   90.00
_cell.angle_gamma   90.00
#
_symmetry.space_group_name_H-M   'P 1'
#
loop_
_entity.id
_entity.type
_entity.pdbx_description
1 polymer ?
#
loop_
_entity_poly.entity_id
_entity_poly.type
_entity_poly.pdbx_seq_one_letter_code
_entity_poly.pdbx_strand_id
1 'polypeptide(L)'
;MTASWWAIQVLSGAHNPTETLRVFTSSLIKGYMGDGLIKDSPLVQDVLGGDTTPRDYMLFLESSTNTSTDGCSGLPLFNSEIYSYDFLSPGYQGMVSSTKYNATALADLELVVIIADCSFSQLKAGDPSDVRVYNLVHSWSDPSDLYLMTLSLSVQEYEQRDHNKEGPAVVGMLTLVQSMQDTNVAQYYMVALTYPYQRAPDFEMYEVVGVTNESYLSLTSIPRDPDTEPVKHLLTARKRGFYNGGTQSNVRTMYSILDGVNATNALTRWEWIGEAVTIDSWAWVHCIHFFFGLQVIYSLVVLLLVTYQKIRSGKIWLGDPFASISTATLVMRGILVLLSWAIDSFWSINEFAMSRAAMISGSSPVRVHKELMHADLFAVYLGLVAFLSSVFRERIDPSFATFLFEMVHQNRQKIVRLSSAVVEEVVTYSEAQYNIGIATVTPLLADMSPLRLWSSFEFPEKDAKFLAASFTPMLFLMCSITVFAILRKIYRFFRPDQVRQRSSIGTDTSANSSANERSAMTQRGIVTNFEISTGSMLQTRFGLISDYSNYVFFKGMKFASADGVYCSGYVIVNEKYLVSSKDLWAIVMIKLLRTRFKNVHVYEVHGHTVKDTARLVFPSTFLWSDLWRLNVTVLL
;
A
#
# COMPACT_ATOMS: atom_id res chain seq x y z
N MET A 1 7.29 -6.15 -13.77
CA MET A 1 8.60 -5.46 -13.70
C MET A 1 8.63 -4.49 -12.53
N THR A 2 7.76 -3.47 -12.49
CA THR A 2 7.68 -2.51 -11.38
C THR A 2 7.44 -3.16 -10.02
N ALA A 3 6.52 -4.13 -9.91
CA ALA A 3 6.29 -4.89 -8.69
C ALA A 3 7.57 -5.56 -8.15
N SER A 4 8.36 -6.19 -9.02
CA SER A 4 9.61 -6.86 -8.64
C SER A 4 10.72 -5.86 -8.26
N TRP A 5 10.74 -4.68 -8.88
CA TRP A 5 11.63 -3.60 -8.44
C TRP A 5 11.30 -3.14 -7.01
N TRP A 6 10.01 -2.94 -6.72
CA TRP A 6 9.57 -2.60 -5.36
C TRP A 6 9.82 -3.71 -4.35
N ALA A 7 9.66 -4.98 -4.73
CA ALA A 7 10.02 -6.11 -3.87
C ALA A 7 11.51 -6.04 -3.45
N ILE A 8 12.42 -5.71 -4.38
CA ILE A 8 13.85 -5.54 -4.08
C ILE A 8 14.08 -4.35 -3.15
N GLN A 9 13.38 -3.23 -3.36
CA GLN A 9 13.48 -2.06 -2.47
C GLN A 9 13.08 -2.41 -1.03
N VAL A 10 11.96 -3.10 -0.86
CA VAL A 10 11.48 -3.55 0.46
C VAL A 10 12.47 -4.52 1.11
N LEU A 11 13.01 -5.49 0.36
CA LEU A 11 14.03 -6.41 0.87
C LEU A 11 15.32 -5.71 1.28
N SER A 12 15.70 -4.64 0.59
CA SER A 12 16.89 -3.87 0.92
C SER A 12 16.71 -2.98 2.16
N GLY A 13 15.52 -2.92 2.73
CA GLY A 13 15.21 -1.99 3.84
C GLY A 13 15.38 -0.54 3.43
N ALA A 14 15.14 -0.21 2.15
CA ALA A 14 15.37 1.13 1.63
C ALA A 14 14.50 2.14 2.40
N HIS A 15 15.14 3.22 2.85
CA HIS A 15 14.47 4.29 3.58
C HIS A 15 13.40 4.94 2.72
N ASN A 16 12.22 5.15 3.31
CA ASN A 16 11.20 5.96 2.70
C ASN A 16 11.56 7.45 2.87
N PRO A 17 11.13 8.34 1.96
CA PRO A 17 11.39 9.76 2.11
C PRO A 17 10.78 10.30 3.40
N THR A 18 11.51 11.18 4.07
CA THR A 18 11.00 11.93 5.20
C THR A 18 9.76 12.73 4.79
N GLU A 19 8.69 12.62 5.56
CA GLU A 19 7.41 13.27 5.30
C GLU A 19 6.84 13.89 6.58
N THR A 20 6.05 14.96 6.42
CA THR A 20 5.24 15.48 7.53
C THR A 20 4.12 14.48 7.80
N LEU A 21 4.24 13.74 8.90
CA LEU A 21 3.32 12.66 9.25
C LEU A 21 2.10 13.16 10.01
N ARG A 22 2.25 14.24 10.79
CA ARG A 22 1.14 14.90 11.49
C ARG A 22 1.46 16.36 11.78
N VAL A 23 0.44 17.21 11.73
CA VAL A 23 0.55 18.59 12.20
C VAL A 23 -0.59 18.83 13.17
N PHE A 24 -0.25 19.11 14.42
CA PHE A 24 -1.24 19.58 15.37
C PHE A 24 -1.33 21.10 15.33
N THR A 25 -2.55 21.62 15.22
CA THR A 25 -2.82 23.04 15.11
C THR A 25 -3.74 23.54 16.23
N SER A 26 -3.42 24.71 16.77
CA SER A 26 -4.23 25.51 17.71
C SER A 26 -4.62 26.82 17.04
N SER A 27 -5.90 27.17 17.08
CA SER A 27 -6.44 28.35 16.38
C SER A 27 -6.91 29.47 17.31
N LEU A 28 -7.32 29.17 18.54
CA LEU A 28 -7.91 30.17 19.43
C LEU A 28 -6.82 30.92 20.20
N ILE A 29 -5.78 30.23 20.66
CA ILE A 29 -4.73 30.82 21.51
C ILE A 29 -4.13 32.10 20.90
N LYS A 30 -3.94 32.14 19.58
CA LYS A 30 -3.41 33.32 18.89
C LYS A 30 -4.30 34.54 19.08
N GLY A 31 -5.63 34.39 18.92
CA GLY A 31 -6.57 35.49 19.08
C GLY A 31 -6.58 36.03 20.51
N TYR A 32 -6.49 35.13 21.50
CA TYR A 32 -6.42 35.50 22.91
C TYR A 32 -5.11 36.17 23.30
N MET A 33 -4.00 35.86 22.62
CA MET A 33 -2.70 36.50 22.86
C MET A 33 -2.53 37.85 22.15
N GLY A 34 -3.36 38.14 21.14
CA GLY A 34 -3.26 39.37 20.35
C GLY A 34 -1.99 39.42 19.50
N ASP A 35 -1.58 40.64 19.12
CA ASP A 35 -0.45 40.89 18.21
C ASP A 35 0.74 41.61 18.89
N GLY A 36 0.73 41.73 20.22
CA GLY A 36 1.71 42.53 20.99
C GLY A 36 2.23 41.81 22.23
N LEU A 37 2.52 42.58 23.28
CA LEU A 37 2.98 42.05 24.57
C LEU A 37 1.88 41.20 25.22
N ILE A 38 2.26 40.11 25.88
CA ILE A 38 1.31 39.20 26.54
C ILE A 38 0.48 39.93 27.61
N LYS A 39 1.06 40.90 28.33
CA LYS A 39 0.34 41.71 29.32
C LYS A 39 -0.84 42.50 28.75
N ASP A 40 -0.74 42.91 27.48
CA ASP A 40 -1.74 43.73 26.80
C ASP A 40 -2.72 42.86 26.01
N SER A 41 -2.62 41.53 26.14
CA SER A 41 -3.42 40.58 25.37
C SER A 41 -4.89 40.56 25.83
N PRO A 42 -5.84 40.24 24.92
CA PRO A 42 -7.25 40.02 25.29
C PRO A 42 -7.44 38.99 26.41
N LEU A 43 -6.58 37.97 26.50
CA LEU A 43 -6.63 37.03 27.61
C LEU A 43 -6.43 37.73 28.96
N VAL A 44 -5.41 38.56 29.07
CA VAL A 44 -5.08 39.22 30.34
C VAL A 44 -6.07 40.34 30.64
N GLN A 45 -6.37 41.19 29.65
CA GLN A 45 -7.18 42.39 29.86
C GLN A 45 -8.68 42.08 29.93
N ASP A 46 -9.21 41.27 29.01
CA ASP A 46 -10.66 41.08 28.88
C ASP A 46 -11.14 39.84 29.64
N VAL A 47 -10.39 38.73 29.60
CA VAL A 47 -10.81 37.47 30.25
C VAL A 47 -10.46 37.46 31.74
N LEU A 48 -9.24 37.85 32.09
CA LEU A 48 -8.77 37.90 33.47
C LEU A 48 -9.03 39.26 34.15
N GLY A 49 -9.53 40.26 33.42
CA GLY A 49 -9.82 41.59 33.97
C GLY A 49 -8.58 42.35 34.46
N GLY A 50 -7.40 42.04 33.92
CA GLY A 50 -6.10 42.57 34.35
C GLY A 50 -5.57 41.96 35.65
N ASP A 51 -6.22 40.94 36.21
CA ASP A 51 -5.81 40.29 37.45
C ASP A 51 -4.92 39.06 37.18
N THR A 52 -3.65 39.18 37.58
CA THR A 52 -2.61 38.16 37.43
C THR A 52 -2.39 37.32 38.69
N THR A 53 -3.29 37.37 39.67
CA THR A 53 -3.17 36.51 40.85
C THR A 53 -3.32 35.02 40.49
N PRO A 54 -2.50 34.13 41.08
CA PRO A 54 -2.55 32.69 40.81
C PRO A 54 -3.95 32.09 40.98
N ARG A 55 -4.31 31.18 40.07
CA ARG A 55 -5.60 30.48 40.01
C ARG A 55 -5.45 29.02 40.40
N ASP A 56 -6.49 28.48 41.02
CA ASP A 56 -6.64 27.07 41.39
C ASP A 56 -7.47 26.26 40.39
N TYR A 57 -7.67 26.81 39.18
CA TYR A 57 -8.43 26.20 38.10
C TYR A 57 -7.71 26.31 36.75
N MET A 58 -8.16 25.52 35.78
CA MET A 58 -7.76 25.64 34.38
C MET A 58 -8.74 26.49 33.59
N LEU A 59 -8.22 27.23 32.62
CA LEU A 59 -9.01 27.99 31.67
C LEU A 59 -9.06 27.29 30.32
N PHE A 60 -10.26 27.04 29.81
CA PHE A 60 -10.50 26.39 28.52
C PHE A 60 -11.00 27.42 27.51
N LEU A 61 -10.28 27.59 26.41
CA LEU A 61 -10.68 28.48 25.31
C LEU A 61 -11.62 27.70 24.38
N GLU A 62 -12.93 27.94 24.47
CA GLU A 62 -13.94 27.19 23.70
C GLU A 62 -14.24 27.81 22.33
N SER A 63 -14.25 29.14 22.26
CA SER A 63 -14.42 29.89 21.02
C SER A 63 -13.59 31.17 21.07
N SER A 64 -13.71 32.08 20.09
CA SER A 64 -12.98 33.36 20.10
C SER A 64 -13.40 34.31 21.22
N THR A 65 -14.53 34.06 21.87
CA THR A 65 -15.12 34.94 22.89
C THR A 65 -15.64 34.19 24.10
N ASN A 66 -15.65 32.86 24.09
CA ASN A 66 -16.18 32.03 25.19
C ASN A 66 -15.07 31.21 25.83
N THR A 67 -15.04 31.24 27.16
CA THR A 67 -14.12 30.43 27.98
C THR A 67 -14.90 29.62 29.00
N SER A 68 -14.31 28.51 29.44
CA SER A 68 -14.89 27.59 30.43
C SER A 68 -13.84 27.24 31.48
N THR A 69 -14.27 26.84 32.68
CA THR A 69 -13.43 26.24 33.72
C THR A 69 -13.69 24.75 33.91
N ASP A 70 -14.74 24.22 33.29
CA ASP A 70 -15.19 22.84 33.47
C ASP A 70 -14.60 21.87 32.42
N GLY A 71 -14.06 22.41 31.33
CA GLY A 71 -13.49 21.63 30.22
C GLY A 71 -13.95 22.14 28.84
N CYS A 72 -13.65 21.36 27.80
CA CYS A 72 -14.05 21.66 26.42
C CYS A 72 -15.39 21.01 26.06
N SER A 73 -16.50 21.74 26.21
CA SER A 73 -17.88 21.20 26.14
C SER A 73 -18.35 20.64 24.79
N GLY A 74 -17.54 20.77 23.72
CA GLY A 74 -17.85 20.29 22.37
C GLY A 74 -16.99 19.14 21.86
N LEU A 75 -16.13 18.55 22.69
CA LEU A 75 -15.14 17.55 22.26
C LEU A 75 -15.46 16.16 22.85
N PRO A 76 -15.90 15.18 22.03
CA PRO A 76 -16.35 13.87 22.53
C PRO A 76 -15.20 13.01 23.09
N LEU A 77 -13.97 13.26 22.66
CA LEU A 77 -12.77 12.54 23.10
C LEU A 77 -11.93 13.34 24.11
N PHE A 78 -12.50 14.41 24.69
CA PHE A 78 -11.83 15.20 25.72
C PHE A 78 -11.55 14.35 26.95
N ASN A 79 -10.31 14.40 27.43
CA ASN A 79 -9.88 13.69 28.63
C ASN A 79 -9.62 14.70 29.75
N SER A 80 -10.56 14.78 30.69
CA SER A 80 -10.47 15.66 31.86
C SER A 80 -9.41 15.22 32.87
N GLU A 81 -8.95 13.97 32.86
CA GLU A 81 -7.86 13.53 33.73
C GLU A 81 -6.52 14.14 33.28
N ILE A 82 -6.25 14.16 31.96
CA ILE A 82 -5.06 14.79 31.38
C ILE A 82 -5.15 16.31 31.48
N TYR A 83 -6.31 16.89 31.18
CA TYR A 83 -6.53 18.33 31.21
C TYR A 83 -7.23 18.74 32.50
N SER A 84 -6.55 18.53 33.63
CA SER A 84 -6.98 18.97 34.96
C SER A 84 -5.93 19.82 35.65
N TYR A 85 -6.38 20.76 36.48
CA TYR A 85 -5.50 21.56 37.32
C TYR A 85 -4.68 20.65 38.27
N ASP A 86 -5.34 19.66 38.87
CA ASP A 86 -4.74 18.71 39.81
C ASP A 86 -3.60 17.89 39.21
N PHE A 87 -3.66 17.57 37.91
CA PHE A 87 -2.58 16.86 37.22
C PHE A 87 -1.50 17.82 36.71
N LEU A 88 -1.88 18.92 36.05
CA LEU A 88 -0.95 19.77 35.31
C LEU A 88 -0.22 20.79 36.20
N SER A 89 -0.83 21.26 37.28
CA SER A 89 -0.19 22.23 38.20
C SER A 89 1.00 21.62 38.95
N PRO A 90 0.88 20.42 39.58
CA PRO A 90 2.05 19.74 40.14
C PRO A 90 3.09 19.39 39.08
N GLY A 91 2.66 19.06 37.85
CA GLY A 91 3.55 18.84 36.70
C GLY A 91 4.38 20.08 36.36
N TYR A 92 3.76 21.26 36.31
CA TYR A 92 4.45 22.54 36.11
C TYR A 92 5.47 22.80 37.22
N GLN A 93 5.07 22.64 38.49
CA GLN A 93 5.98 22.86 39.63
C GLN A 93 7.17 21.91 39.60
N GLY A 94 6.93 20.63 39.32
CA GLY A 94 7.96 19.61 39.13
C GLY A 94 8.93 19.99 38.01
N MET A 95 8.38 20.41 36.86
CA MET A 95 9.15 20.88 35.70
C MET A 95 10.05 22.07 36.06
N VAL A 96 9.51 23.15 36.64
CA VAL A 96 10.30 24.33 37.01
C VAL A 96 11.38 23.96 38.01
N SER A 97 11.04 23.19 39.06
CA SER A 97 12.00 22.79 40.08
C SER A 97 13.15 21.95 39.53
N SER A 98 12.87 21.11 38.53
CA SER A 98 13.81 20.17 37.93
C SER A 98 14.70 20.81 36.86
N THR A 99 14.25 21.90 36.22
CA THR A 99 14.90 22.51 35.05
C THR A 99 15.56 23.88 35.31
N LYS A 100 15.27 24.51 36.46
CA LYS A 100 15.81 25.83 36.85
C LYS A 100 17.35 25.95 36.88
N TYR A 101 18.06 24.82 36.95
CA TYR A 101 19.54 24.81 36.95
C TYR A 101 20.13 25.26 35.61
N ASN A 102 19.37 25.15 34.53
CA ASN A 102 19.79 25.56 33.18
C ASN A 102 18.89 26.68 32.64
N ALA A 103 17.57 26.52 32.74
CA ALA A 103 16.60 27.52 32.31
C ALA A 103 16.34 28.54 33.45
N THR A 104 17.34 29.38 33.74
CA THR A 104 17.32 30.29 34.90
C THR A 104 16.14 31.28 34.88
N ALA A 105 15.65 31.64 33.69
CA ALA A 105 14.47 32.47 33.53
C ALA A 105 13.22 31.87 34.19
N LEU A 106 13.10 30.54 34.25
CA LEU A 106 11.95 29.86 34.87
C LEU A 106 11.95 29.95 36.40
N ALA A 107 13.11 30.21 37.01
CA ALA A 107 13.22 30.28 38.47
C ALA A 107 12.51 31.49 39.07
N ASP A 108 12.34 32.55 38.29
CA ASP A 108 11.69 33.80 38.70
C ASP A 108 10.21 33.88 38.28
N LEU A 109 9.64 32.81 37.72
CA LEU A 109 8.28 32.82 37.19
C LEU A 109 7.29 32.10 38.12
N GLU A 110 6.18 32.76 38.43
CA GLU A 110 5.02 32.22 39.15
C GLU A 110 3.88 31.92 38.18
N LEU A 111 3.19 30.79 38.39
CA LEU A 111 2.07 30.35 37.57
C LEU A 111 0.80 31.16 37.89
N VAL A 112 0.28 31.90 36.92
CA VAL A 112 -1.01 32.58 37.01
C VAL A 112 -2.14 31.58 36.76
N VAL A 113 -2.18 30.99 35.56
CA VAL A 113 -3.26 30.09 35.14
C VAL A 113 -2.77 29.17 34.02
N ILE A 114 -3.26 27.94 34.03
CA ILE A 114 -3.02 26.95 32.96
C ILE A 114 -4.18 27.04 31.96
N ILE A 115 -3.84 27.18 30.69
CA ILE A 115 -4.80 27.37 29.60
C ILE A 115 -4.75 26.19 28.63
N ALA A 116 -5.92 25.70 28.25
CA ALA A 116 -6.10 24.72 27.19
C ALA A 116 -6.89 25.33 26.02
N ASP A 117 -6.34 25.23 24.81
CA ASP A 117 -7.04 25.65 23.59
C ASP A 117 -7.91 24.49 23.08
N CYS A 118 -9.23 24.59 23.23
CA CYS A 118 -10.16 23.53 22.80
C CYS A 118 -10.22 23.35 21.27
N SER A 119 -9.64 24.27 20.49
CA SER A 119 -9.51 24.08 19.05
C SER A 119 -8.34 23.17 18.66
N PHE A 120 -7.45 22.84 19.62
CA PHE A 120 -6.25 22.06 19.37
C PHE A 120 -6.58 20.69 18.77
N SER A 121 -6.02 20.39 17.61
CA SER A 121 -6.38 19.18 16.85
C SER A 121 -6.03 17.85 17.54
N GLN A 122 -5.05 17.84 18.47
CA GLN A 122 -4.72 16.65 19.25
C GLN A 122 -5.81 16.34 20.28
N LEU A 123 -6.35 17.37 20.95
CA LEU A 123 -7.51 17.27 21.85
C LEU A 123 -8.73 16.70 21.12
N LYS A 124 -9.00 17.18 19.91
CA LYS A 124 -10.07 16.63 19.04
C LYS A 124 -9.86 15.16 18.70
N ALA A 125 -8.60 14.73 18.54
CA ALA A 125 -8.25 13.36 18.23
C ALA A 125 -8.21 12.44 19.46
N GLY A 126 -8.28 12.99 20.68
CA GLY A 126 -8.24 12.22 21.93
C GLY A 126 -6.95 11.43 22.12
N ASP A 127 -5.79 11.98 21.74
CA ASP A 127 -4.52 11.24 21.76
C ASP A 127 -3.90 11.21 23.18
N PRO A 128 -3.93 10.10 23.93
CA PRO A 128 -3.48 10.09 25.32
C PRO A 128 -1.96 10.15 25.48
N SER A 129 -1.18 10.11 24.38
CA SER A 129 0.28 10.18 24.45
C SER A 129 0.84 11.58 24.36
N ASP A 130 0.02 12.59 24.06
CA ASP A 130 0.46 13.97 23.86
C ASP A 130 -0.41 14.93 24.67
N VAL A 131 0.19 15.99 25.19
CA VAL A 131 -0.54 17.10 25.82
C VAL A 131 0.16 18.41 25.47
N ARG A 132 -0.61 19.41 25.08
CA ARG A 132 -0.13 20.80 24.95
C ARG A 132 -1.00 21.72 25.78
N VAL A 133 -0.37 22.53 26.61
CA VAL A 133 -1.00 23.57 27.41
C VAL A 133 -0.18 24.85 27.37
N TYR A 134 -0.83 25.95 27.70
CA TYR A 134 -0.23 27.28 27.74
C TYR A 134 -0.32 27.79 29.16
N ASN A 135 0.81 27.98 29.81
CA ASN A 135 0.88 28.49 31.17
C ASN A 135 1.13 29.99 31.10
N LEU A 136 0.17 30.78 31.57
CA LEU A 136 0.41 32.21 31.79
C LEU A 136 1.20 32.35 33.08
N VAL A 137 2.34 33.03 33.02
CA VAL A 137 3.26 33.18 34.14
C VAL A 137 3.71 34.62 34.26
N HIS A 138 3.97 35.09 35.49
CA HIS A 138 4.53 36.42 35.75
C HIS A 138 5.82 36.33 36.55
N SER A 139 6.63 37.38 36.51
CA SER A 139 7.80 37.47 37.39
C SER A 139 7.39 37.65 38.86
N TRP A 140 8.11 37.00 39.78
CA TRP A 140 8.04 37.25 41.22
C TRP A 140 8.43 38.68 41.58
N SER A 141 9.37 39.26 40.82
CA SER A 141 9.90 40.61 41.06
C SER A 141 8.99 41.71 40.52
N ASP A 142 8.32 41.46 39.39
CA ASP A 142 7.40 42.39 38.74
C ASP A 142 6.18 41.64 38.16
N PRO A 143 5.02 41.66 38.83
CA PRO A 143 3.80 41.03 38.34
C PRO A 143 3.27 41.57 37.01
N SER A 144 3.80 42.70 36.52
CA SER A 144 3.46 43.25 35.20
C SER A 144 4.29 42.65 34.06
N ASP A 145 5.38 41.95 34.38
CA ASP A 145 6.19 41.22 33.42
C ASP A 145 5.62 39.80 33.22
N LEU A 146 4.84 39.66 32.15
CA LEU A 146 4.08 38.46 31.83
C LEU A 146 4.66 37.73 30.62
N TYR A 147 4.67 36.40 30.73
CA TYR A 147 5.07 35.49 29.67
C TYR A 147 3.98 34.44 29.45
N LEU A 148 3.84 34.01 28.19
CA LEU A 148 3.13 32.79 27.86
C LEU A 148 4.15 31.66 27.68
N MET A 149 4.08 30.67 28.55
CA MET A 149 4.94 29.49 28.51
C MET A 149 4.17 28.31 27.92
N THR A 150 4.48 27.95 26.68
CA THR A 150 3.91 26.78 26.01
C THR A 150 4.65 25.53 26.44
N LEU A 151 3.89 24.56 26.95
CA LEU A 151 4.39 23.25 27.34
C LEU A 151 3.78 22.20 26.42
N SER A 152 4.62 21.53 25.63
CA SER A 152 4.21 20.36 24.82
C SER A 152 4.90 19.12 25.35
N LEU A 153 4.14 18.16 25.88
CA LEU A 153 4.66 16.89 26.38
C LEU A 153 4.21 15.76 25.47
N SER A 154 5.10 14.82 25.20
CA SER A 154 4.81 13.61 24.45
C SER A 154 5.45 12.40 25.11
N VAL A 155 4.67 11.35 25.36
CA VAL A 155 5.17 10.06 25.81
C VAL A 155 5.72 9.30 24.60
N GLN A 156 7.04 9.12 24.58
CA GLN A 156 7.78 8.52 23.48
C GLN A 156 8.56 7.30 23.97
N GLU A 157 9.03 6.49 23.02
CA GLU A 157 10.05 5.49 23.32
C GLU A 157 11.41 6.16 23.38
N TYR A 158 12.26 5.71 24.31
CA TYR A 158 13.66 6.11 24.38
C TYR A 158 14.59 4.89 24.29
N GLU A 159 15.79 5.13 23.77
CA GLU A 159 16.91 4.20 23.76
C GLU A 159 18.18 4.91 24.24
N GLN A 160 18.94 4.23 25.09
CA GLN A 160 20.31 4.58 25.46
C GLN A 160 21.21 3.39 25.11
N ARG A 161 21.66 3.38 23.85
CA ARG A 161 22.36 2.23 23.23
C ARG A 161 23.65 1.86 23.97
N ASP A 162 24.40 2.86 24.43
CA ASP A 162 25.66 2.64 25.17
C ASP A 162 25.48 1.87 26.47
N HIS A 163 24.26 1.87 27.03
CA HIS A 163 23.93 1.19 28.27
C HIS A 163 22.87 0.10 28.11
N ASN A 164 22.46 -0.20 26.87
CA ASN A 164 21.40 -1.16 26.57
C ASN A 164 20.11 -0.93 27.40
N LYS A 165 19.69 0.33 27.52
CA LYS A 165 18.45 0.72 28.20
C LYS A 165 17.43 1.24 27.19
N GLU A 166 16.19 0.86 27.39
CA GLU A 166 15.04 1.30 26.61
C GLU A 166 13.79 1.39 27.48
N GLY A 167 12.81 2.17 27.03
CA GLY A 167 11.53 2.27 27.72
C GLY A 167 10.70 3.47 27.29
N PRO A 168 9.59 3.76 27.99
CA PRO A 168 8.86 5.00 27.82
C PRO A 168 9.60 6.17 28.50
N ALA A 169 9.49 7.35 27.90
CA ALA A 169 9.89 8.61 28.51
C ALA A 169 8.90 9.71 28.12
N VAL A 170 8.76 10.75 28.95
CA VAL A 170 8.09 11.98 28.52
C VAL A 170 9.13 12.95 27.99
N VAL A 171 8.98 13.30 26.72
CA VAL A 171 9.75 14.35 26.07
C VAL A 171 8.92 15.63 26.13
N GLY A 172 9.46 16.64 26.79
CA GLY A 172 8.89 17.96 26.92
C GLY A 172 9.59 18.97 26.04
N MET A 173 8.80 19.82 25.38
CA MET A 173 9.24 20.95 24.59
C MET A 173 8.63 22.21 25.23
N LEU A 174 9.50 23.09 25.71
CA LEU A 174 9.14 24.34 26.36
C LEU A 174 9.36 25.50 25.40
N THR A 175 8.44 26.46 25.37
CA THR A 175 8.64 27.71 24.64
C THR A 175 8.14 28.89 25.46
N LEU A 176 8.97 29.92 25.62
CA LEU A 176 8.64 31.13 26.37
C LEU A 176 8.43 32.30 25.41
N VAL A 177 7.27 32.96 25.51
CA VAL A 177 6.87 34.08 24.64
C VAL A 177 6.50 35.28 25.50
N GLN A 178 7.14 36.43 25.28
CA GLN A 178 6.80 37.69 25.95
C GLN A 178 6.02 38.63 25.02
N SER A 179 6.28 38.53 23.70
CA SER A 179 5.56 39.28 22.68
C SER A 179 5.19 38.41 21.50
N MET A 180 3.98 38.59 20.97
CA MET A 180 3.54 37.94 19.74
C MET A 180 4.26 38.46 18.48
N GLN A 181 5.04 39.53 18.62
CA GLN A 181 5.90 40.09 17.58
C GLN A 181 7.29 39.43 17.53
N ASP A 182 7.61 38.57 18.51
CA ASP A 182 8.91 37.90 18.59
C ASP A 182 9.12 36.98 17.38
N THR A 183 10.21 37.23 16.65
CA THR A 183 10.58 36.44 15.46
C THR A 183 11.37 35.19 15.82
N ASN A 184 11.97 35.17 17.02
CA ASN A 184 12.67 34.03 17.58
C ASN A 184 12.37 33.99 19.08
N VAL A 185 11.96 32.83 19.59
CA VAL A 185 11.52 32.64 20.98
C VAL A 185 12.42 31.64 21.67
N ALA A 186 12.55 31.75 22.99
CA ALA A 186 13.37 30.82 23.77
C ALA A 186 12.69 29.45 23.82
N GLN A 187 13.42 28.40 23.45
CA GLN A 187 12.91 27.02 23.36
C GLN A 187 13.85 26.05 24.06
N TYR A 188 13.30 25.09 24.79
CA TYR A 188 14.08 24.12 25.55
C TYR A 188 13.52 22.70 25.39
N TYR A 189 14.41 21.71 25.32
CA TYR A 189 14.08 20.31 25.44
C TYR A 189 14.34 19.81 26.85
N MET A 190 13.42 18.99 27.33
CA MET A 190 13.56 18.29 28.60
C MET A 190 13.00 16.88 28.46
N VAL A 191 13.58 15.93 29.19
CA VAL A 191 13.14 14.53 29.14
C VAL A 191 13.07 13.98 30.56
N ALA A 192 12.00 13.24 30.84
CA ALA A 192 11.83 12.46 32.06
C ALA A 192 11.78 10.97 31.71
N LEU A 193 12.87 10.23 31.98
CA LEU A 193 12.99 8.80 31.69
C LEU A 193 12.24 7.90 32.67
N THR A 194 11.83 8.44 33.83
CA THR A 194 11.13 7.70 34.88
C THR A 194 9.61 7.70 34.71
N TYR A 195 9.09 8.42 33.72
CA TYR A 195 7.66 8.56 33.48
C TYR A 195 7.12 7.40 32.61
N PRO A 196 5.94 6.80 32.91
CA PRO A 196 4.89 7.21 33.85
C PRO A 196 4.97 6.59 35.25
N TYR A 197 6.13 6.07 35.67
CA TYR A 197 6.26 5.35 36.95
C TYR A 197 6.39 6.26 38.18
N GLN A 198 6.23 7.57 38.00
CA GLN A 198 6.28 8.60 39.05
C GLN A 198 5.19 9.64 38.79
N ARG A 199 4.56 10.15 39.86
CA ARG A 199 3.50 11.18 39.77
C ARG A 199 4.03 12.53 39.27
N ALA A 200 5.20 12.94 39.74
CA ALA A 200 5.89 14.13 39.26
C ALA A 200 7.05 13.68 38.36
N PRO A 201 7.08 14.06 37.06
CA PRO A 201 8.20 13.74 36.19
C PRO A 201 9.46 14.48 36.66
N ASP A 202 10.56 13.73 36.86
CA ASP A 202 11.88 14.31 37.10
C ASP A 202 12.52 14.65 35.76
N PHE A 203 12.42 15.92 35.36
CA PHE A 203 12.91 16.39 34.08
C PHE A 203 14.41 16.73 34.15
N GLU A 204 15.14 16.26 33.15
CA GLU A 204 16.50 16.70 32.84
C GLU A 204 16.48 17.50 31.54
N MET A 205 17.35 18.49 31.43
CA MET A 205 17.46 19.35 30.24
C MET A 205 18.32 18.67 29.17
N TYR A 206 17.98 18.89 27.90
CA TYR A 206 18.65 18.27 26.77
C TYR A 206 18.93 19.26 25.64
N GLU A 207 20.04 19.01 24.95
CA GLU A 207 20.36 19.65 23.67
C GLU A 207 20.09 18.69 22.51
N VAL A 208 19.58 19.23 21.40
CA VAL A 208 19.39 18.45 20.17
C VAL A 208 20.73 18.32 19.45
N VAL A 209 21.17 17.08 19.24
CA VAL A 209 22.36 16.77 18.44
C VAL A 209 22.01 16.66 16.97
N GLY A 210 20.85 16.07 16.67
CA GLY A 210 20.38 15.86 15.31
C GLY A 210 19.35 14.73 15.21
N VAL A 211 19.16 14.22 14.00
CA VAL A 211 18.25 13.11 13.70
C VAL A 211 19.05 11.95 13.12
N THR A 212 18.80 10.73 13.60
CA THR A 212 19.46 9.53 13.08
C THR A 212 18.86 9.08 11.74
N ASN A 213 19.56 8.18 11.03
CA ASN A 213 19.04 7.59 9.79
C ASN A 213 17.73 6.80 10.00
N GLU A 214 17.43 6.41 11.24
CA GLU A 214 16.23 5.66 11.61
C GLU A 214 15.08 6.60 12.04
N SER A 215 15.22 7.91 11.83
CA SER A 215 14.28 8.95 12.27
C SER A 215 14.11 9.05 13.79
N TYR A 216 15.16 8.79 14.57
CA TYR A 216 15.16 9.12 16.01
C TYR A 216 15.72 10.52 16.24
N LEU A 217 15.13 11.24 17.19
CA LEU A 217 15.71 12.47 17.70
C LEU A 217 16.85 12.12 18.65
N SER A 218 18.05 12.61 18.34
CA SER A 218 19.23 12.43 19.17
C SER A 218 19.39 13.62 20.12
N LEU A 219 19.41 13.31 21.41
CA LEU A 219 19.45 14.26 22.51
C LEU A 219 20.67 13.98 23.40
N THR A 220 21.30 15.04 23.90
CA THR A 220 22.38 14.95 24.89
C THR A 220 21.99 15.70 26.15
N SER A 221 22.09 15.05 27.31
CA SER A 221 21.67 15.66 28.58
C SER A 221 22.62 16.78 29.00
N ILE A 222 22.06 17.81 29.62
CA ILE A 222 22.81 18.83 30.36
C ILE A 222 22.78 18.43 31.85
N PRO A 223 23.89 17.95 32.43
CA PRO A 223 23.92 17.52 33.83
C PRO A 223 23.63 18.67 34.80
N ARG A 224 23.02 18.36 35.96
CA ARG A 224 22.80 19.36 37.03
C ARG A 224 24.11 19.74 37.69
N ASP A 225 24.97 18.73 37.88
CA ASP A 225 26.33 18.87 38.39
C ASP A 225 27.31 18.16 37.45
N PRO A 226 28.02 18.92 36.58
CA PRO A 226 28.96 18.35 35.62
C PRO A 226 30.11 17.54 36.24
N ASP A 227 30.41 17.73 37.52
CA ASP A 227 31.52 17.04 38.20
C ASP A 227 31.11 15.65 38.71
N THR A 228 29.81 15.39 38.91
CA THR A 228 29.30 14.16 39.52
C THR A 228 28.33 13.38 38.63
N GLU A 229 27.62 14.04 37.72
CA GLU A 229 26.63 13.44 36.85
C GLU A 229 27.18 13.25 35.41
N PRO A 230 27.12 12.03 34.84
CA PRO A 230 27.57 11.79 33.49
C PRO A 230 26.59 12.36 32.47
N VAL A 231 27.13 12.80 31.33
CA VAL A 231 26.34 13.15 30.14
C VAL A 231 25.70 11.88 29.57
N LYS A 232 24.38 11.93 29.37
CA LYS A 232 23.57 10.85 28.79
C LYS A 232 23.28 11.15 27.33
N HIS A 233 23.45 10.14 26.48
CA HIS A 233 23.03 10.18 25.09
C HIS A 233 21.74 9.39 24.91
N LEU A 234 20.71 10.08 24.42
CA LEU A 234 19.36 9.54 24.29
C LEU A 234 18.89 9.62 22.85
N LEU A 235 18.22 8.56 22.42
CA LEU A 235 17.48 8.53 21.18
C LEU A 235 16.01 8.42 21.53
N THR A 236 15.18 9.35 21.08
CA THR A 236 13.74 9.32 21.34
C THR A 236 12.96 9.35 20.03
N ALA A 237 11.88 8.58 19.97
CA ALA A 237 10.96 8.63 18.86
C ALA A 237 9.56 8.20 19.25
N ARG A 238 8.59 8.74 18.54
CA ARG A 238 7.22 8.24 18.54
C ARG A 238 7.06 7.21 17.43
N LYS A 239 6.81 5.96 17.80
CA LYS A 239 6.53 4.88 16.84
C LYS A 239 5.03 4.64 16.72
N ARG A 240 4.50 4.52 15.51
CA ARG A 240 3.09 4.16 15.26
C ARG A 240 2.99 3.20 14.10
N GLY A 241 2.18 2.16 14.23
CA GLY A 241 2.01 1.16 13.19
C GLY A 241 2.02 -0.23 13.79
N PHE A 242 2.38 -1.22 12.98
CA PHE A 242 2.26 -2.61 13.37
C PHE A 242 3.41 -3.46 12.82
N TYR A 243 3.68 -4.57 13.49
CA TYR A 243 4.71 -5.54 13.09
C TYR A 243 4.21 -6.97 13.25
N ASN A 244 4.85 -7.94 12.61
CA ASN A 244 4.55 -9.37 12.73
C ASN A 244 5.85 -10.13 13.03
N GLY A 245 6.04 -10.45 14.31
CA GLY A 245 7.33 -10.93 14.83
C GLY A 245 8.49 -10.00 14.49
N GLY A 246 9.68 -10.58 14.29
CA GLY A 246 10.89 -9.83 13.92
C GLY A 246 11.14 -9.72 12.40
N THR A 247 10.22 -10.21 11.57
CA THR A 247 10.47 -10.37 10.12
C THR A 247 9.77 -9.34 9.25
N GLN A 248 8.72 -8.68 9.77
CA GLN A 248 7.86 -7.79 9.00
C GLN A 248 7.35 -6.64 9.86
N SER A 249 7.35 -5.43 9.32
CA SER A 249 6.86 -4.24 10.01
C SER A 249 6.44 -3.14 9.05
N ASN A 250 5.44 -2.37 9.46
CA ASN A 250 5.08 -1.10 8.86
C ASN A 250 4.89 -0.10 9.99
N VAL A 251 5.98 0.56 10.37
CA VAL A 251 6.06 1.43 11.54
C VAL A 251 6.54 2.80 11.12
N ARG A 252 5.80 3.81 11.50
CA ARG A 252 6.18 5.21 11.34
C ARG A 252 6.96 5.64 12.56
N THR A 253 8.18 6.09 12.34
CA THR A 253 9.03 6.67 13.37
C THR A 253 9.00 8.18 13.19
N MET A 254 8.53 8.89 14.22
CA MET A 254 8.25 10.33 14.20
C MET A 254 9.00 11.06 15.31
N TYR A 255 9.40 12.29 15.02
CA TYR A 255 9.98 13.23 15.97
C TYR A 255 9.43 14.64 15.73
N SER A 256 9.72 15.56 16.66
CA SER A 256 9.36 16.97 16.55
C SER A 256 10.56 17.84 16.88
N ILE A 257 10.78 18.91 16.11
CA ILE A 257 11.92 19.82 16.23
C ILE A 257 11.48 21.19 16.76
N LEU A 258 12.26 21.77 17.68
CA LEU A 258 12.23 23.19 18.06
C LEU A 258 13.20 23.95 17.15
N ASP A 259 12.69 24.66 16.15
CA ASP A 259 13.50 25.37 15.14
C ASP A 259 13.41 26.90 15.27
N GLY A 260 13.45 27.44 16.51
CA GLY A 260 13.54 28.89 16.74
C GLY A 260 12.47 29.69 15.98
N VAL A 261 11.26 29.14 15.92
CA VAL A 261 10.15 29.67 15.11
C VAL A 261 9.60 30.96 15.72
N ASN A 262 8.92 31.78 14.92
CA ASN A 262 8.24 32.96 15.45
C ASN A 262 7.18 32.60 16.51
N ALA A 263 6.84 33.56 17.38
CA ALA A 263 5.87 33.35 18.46
C ALA A 263 4.56 32.74 17.96
N THR A 264 4.03 33.23 16.84
CA THR A 264 2.80 32.69 16.24
C THR A 264 2.90 31.19 15.92
N ASN A 265 3.96 30.74 15.24
CA ASN A 265 4.10 29.33 14.89
C ASN A 265 4.37 28.47 16.12
N ALA A 266 5.16 28.96 17.08
CA ALA A 266 5.42 28.26 18.34
C ALA A 266 4.11 27.90 19.07
N LEU A 267 3.20 28.87 19.17
CA LEU A 267 1.91 28.66 19.83
C LEU A 267 0.96 27.81 18.98
N THR A 268 0.86 28.09 17.69
CA THR A 268 -0.25 27.56 16.87
C THR A 268 0.05 26.24 16.17
N ARG A 269 1.32 25.84 16.03
CA ARG A 269 1.71 24.66 15.25
C ARG A 269 2.64 23.74 16.05
N TRP A 270 2.35 22.45 16.01
CA TRP A 270 3.24 21.39 16.51
C TRP A 270 3.33 20.28 15.46
N GLU A 271 4.47 20.22 14.79
CA GLU A 271 4.68 19.35 13.65
C GLU A 271 5.46 18.10 14.01
N TRP A 272 5.01 16.97 13.46
CA TRP A 272 5.63 15.66 13.57
C TRP A 272 6.12 15.22 12.20
N ILE A 273 7.43 15.02 12.13
CA ILE A 273 8.17 14.68 10.92
C ILE A 273 8.77 13.30 11.12
N GLY A 274 8.92 12.52 10.04
CA GLY A 274 9.62 11.26 10.13
C GLY A 274 9.45 10.39 8.90
N GLU A 275 9.66 9.09 9.08
CA GLU A 275 9.68 8.12 8.01
C GLU A 275 8.80 6.91 8.33
N ALA A 276 8.19 6.33 7.30
CA ALA A 276 7.60 5.01 7.39
C ALA A 276 8.69 3.95 7.17
N VAL A 277 8.99 3.16 8.18
CA VAL A 277 9.91 2.02 8.12
C VAL A 277 9.10 0.77 7.77
N THR A 278 9.26 0.32 6.52
CA THR A 278 8.62 -0.88 5.99
C THR A 278 9.66 -1.98 5.82
N ILE A 279 9.53 -3.05 6.61
CA ILE A 279 10.39 -4.23 6.54
C ILE A 279 9.49 -5.40 6.13
N ASP A 280 9.92 -6.16 5.14
CA ASP A 280 9.28 -7.43 4.81
C ASP A 280 10.33 -8.43 4.29
N SER A 281 10.73 -9.34 5.18
CA SER A 281 11.71 -10.38 4.87
C SER A 281 11.22 -11.38 3.81
N TRP A 282 9.91 -11.43 3.57
CA TRP A 282 9.28 -12.32 2.60
C TRP A 282 9.01 -11.65 1.25
N ALA A 283 9.30 -10.35 1.09
CA ALA A 283 8.99 -9.62 -0.13
C ALA A 283 9.56 -10.24 -1.43
N TRP A 284 10.62 -11.07 -1.33
CA TRP A 284 11.20 -11.80 -2.45
C TRP A 284 10.21 -12.78 -3.11
N VAL A 285 9.19 -13.27 -2.41
CA VAL A 285 8.17 -14.15 -2.98
C VAL A 285 7.42 -13.47 -4.12
N HIS A 286 7.33 -12.14 -4.10
CA HIS A 286 6.69 -11.32 -5.13
C HIS A 286 7.57 -11.12 -6.39
N CYS A 287 8.84 -11.53 -6.35
CA CYS A 287 9.70 -11.57 -7.54
C CYS A 287 9.22 -12.58 -8.59
N ILE A 288 8.26 -13.46 -8.27
CA ILE A 288 7.58 -14.32 -9.27
C ILE A 288 6.99 -13.51 -10.45
N HIS A 289 6.58 -12.26 -10.21
CA HIS A 289 6.06 -11.36 -11.24
C HIS A 289 7.10 -10.96 -12.28
N PHE A 290 8.39 -11.03 -11.96
CA PHE A 290 9.46 -10.82 -12.92
C PHE A 290 9.41 -11.90 -14.01
N PHE A 291 9.29 -13.17 -13.61
CA PHE A 291 9.18 -14.29 -14.52
C PHE A 291 7.88 -14.24 -15.33
N PHE A 292 6.76 -13.87 -14.69
CA PHE A 292 5.49 -13.69 -15.39
C PHE A 292 5.60 -12.60 -16.46
N GLY A 293 6.22 -11.47 -16.11
CA GLY A 293 6.48 -10.35 -17.02
C GLY A 293 7.39 -10.73 -18.18
N LEU A 294 8.52 -11.41 -17.92
CA LEU A 294 9.43 -11.89 -18.97
C LEU A 294 8.72 -12.81 -19.97
N GLN A 295 7.86 -13.70 -19.50
CA GLN A 295 7.09 -14.57 -20.38
C GLN A 295 6.13 -13.77 -21.27
N VAL A 296 5.49 -12.72 -20.74
CA VAL A 296 4.60 -11.84 -21.53
C VAL A 296 5.41 -11.04 -22.55
N ILE A 297 6.57 -10.49 -22.17
CA ILE A 297 7.46 -9.76 -23.09
C ILE A 297 7.89 -10.67 -24.23
N TYR A 298 8.32 -11.89 -23.93
CA TYR A 298 8.68 -12.88 -24.94
C TYR A 298 7.54 -13.11 -25.94
N SER A 299 6.32 -13.30 -25.44
CA SER A 299 5.13 -13.47 -26.27
C SER A 299 4.85 -12.27 -27.17
N LEU A 300 5.00 -11.05 -26.64
CA LEU A 300 4.86 -9.81 -27.41
C LEU A 300 5.94 -9.67 -28.47
N VAL A 301 7.18 -10.07 -28.20
CA VAL A 301 8.26 -10.10 -29.20
C VAL A 301 7.91 -11.05 -30.35
N VAL A 302 7.42 -12.25 -30.04
CA VAL A 302 6.95 -13.20 -31.08
C VAL A 302 5.81 -12.58 -31.91
N LEU A 303 4.82 -11.97 -31.26
CA LEU A 303 3.73 -11.27 -31.96
C LEU A 303 4.26 -10.18 -32.89
N LEU A 304 5.13 -9.29 -32.39
CA LEU A 304 5.71 -8.19 -33.14
C LEU A 304 6.51 -8.68 -34.35
N LEU A 305 7.27 -9.77 -34.20
CA LEU A 305 7.99 -10.38 -35.32
C LEU A 305 7.04 -10.90 -36.39
N VAL A 306 5.97 -11.61 -36.02
CA VAL A 306 4.97 -12.09 -36.98
C VAL A 306 4.28 -10.92 -37.68
N THR A 307 3.81 -9.94 -36.92
CA THR A 307 3.16 -8.72 -37.44
C THR A 307 4.09 -7.97 -38.39
N TYR A 308 5.35 -7.80 -38.03
CA TYR A 308 6.36 -7.16 -38.89
C TYR A 308 6.55 -7.90 -40.22
N GLN A 309 6.68 -9.23 -40.19
CA GLN A 309 6.82 -10.01 -41.43
C GLN A 309 5.56 -9.95 -42.28
N LYS A 310 4.37 -9.90 -41.67
CA LYS A 310 3.11 -9.71 -42.38
C LYS A 310 3.03 -8.37 -43.09
N ILE A 311 3.37 -7.28 -42.39
CA ILE A 311 3.42 -5.94 -42.97
C ILE A 311 4.41 -5.91 -44.14
N ARG A 312 5.59 -6.51 -43.98
CA ARG A 312 6.60 -6.61 -45.05
C ARG A 312 6.09 -7.39 -46.27
N SER A 313 5.20 -8.37 -46.06
CA SER A 313 4.53 -9.11 -47.13
C SER A 313 3.31 -8.37 -47.75
N GLY A 314 3.10 -7.11 -47.39
CA GLY A 314 1.99 -6.27 -47.90
C GLY A 314 0.63 -6.57 -47.26
N LYS A 315 0.59 -7.26 -46.12
CA LYS A 315 -0.65 -7.64 -45.42
C LYS A 315 -0.68 -7.06 -44.01
N ILE A 316 -1.77 -6.40 -43.65
CA ILE A 316 -2.00 -5.94 -42.27
C ILE A 316 -2.64 -7.08 -41.49
N TRP A 317 -1.95 -7.57 -40.46
CA TRP A 317 -2.45 -8.57 -39.54
C TRP A 317 -1.92 -8.27 -38.15
N LEU A 318 -2.81 -8.28 -37.16
CA LEU A 318 -2.48 -8.09 -35.75
C LEU A 318 -3.17 -9.19 -34.95
N GLY A 319 -2.38 -10.14 -34.45
CA GLY A 319 -2.88 -11.26 -33.64
C GLY A 319 -3.10 -10.91 -32.17
N ASP A 320 -3.72 -11.85 -31.44
CA ASP A 320 -4.01 -11.73 -30.01
C ASP A 320 -2.73 -11.69 -29.14
N PRO A 321 -2.44 -10.61 -28.41
CA PRO A 321 -1.26 -10.55 -27.52
C PRO A 321 -1.27 -11.62 -26.42
N PHE A 322 -2.43 -12.21 -26.10
CA PHE A 322 -2.60 -13.22 -25.06
C PHE A 322 -2.60 -14.67 -25.58
N ALA A 323 -2.60 -14.89 -26.90
CA ALA A 323 -2.65 -16.20 -27.58
C ALA A 323 -1.66 -17.26 -27.07
N SER A 324 -0.50 -16.80 -26.60
CA SER A 324 0.62 -17.64 -26.16
C SER A 324 0.49 -18.14 -24.72
N ILE A 325 -0.45 -17.58 -23.95
CA ILE A 325 -0.64 -17.89 -22.53
C ILE A 325 -1.81 -18.87 -22.41
N SER A 326 -1.53 -20.10 -22.02
CA SER A 326 -2.59 -21.11 -21.81
C SER A 326 -3.38 -20.84 -20.52
N THR A 327 -4.66 -21.22 -20.52
CA THR A 327 -5.54 -21.23 -19.34
C THR A 327 -4.86 -21.85 -18.12
N ALA A 328 -4.24 -23.03 -18.29
CA ALA A 328 -3.49 -23.69 -17.21
C ALA A 328 -2.35 -22.84 -16.66
N THR A 329 -1.64 -22.08 -17.50
CA THR A 329 -0.58 -21.18 -17.05
C THR A 329 -1.13 -20.03 -16.22
N LEU A 330 -2.26 -19.43 -16.61
CA LEU A 330 -2.89 -18.36 -15.83
C LEU A 330 -3.40 -18.86 -14.47
N VAL A 331 -4.04 -20.03 -14.44
CA VAL A 331 -4.48 -20.66 -13.18
C VAL A 331 -3.29 -20.95 -12.28
N MET A 332 -2.21 -21.53 -12.81
CA MET A 332 -0.98 -21.78 -12.04
C MET A 332 -0.35 -20.50 -11.51
N ARG A 333 -0.35 -19.40 -12.28
CA ARG A 333 0.13 -18.09 -11.79
C ARG A 333 -0.70 -17.61 -10.60
N GLY A 334 -2.02 -17.70 -10.68
CA GLY A 334 -2.90 -17.37 -9.55
C GLY A 334 -2.62 -18.22 -8.32
N ILE A 335 -2.43 -19.54 -8.49
CA ILE A 335 -2.07 -20.45 -7.38
C ILE A 335 -0.72 -20.08 -6.78
N LEU A 336 0.28 -19.76 -7.59
CA LEU A 336 1.61 -19.37 -7.10
C LEU A 336 1.55 -18.08 -6.26
N VAL A 337 0.70 -17.11 -6.63
CA VAL A 337 0.48 -15.90 -5.84
C VAL A 337 -0.28 -16.21 -4.55
N LEU A 338 -1.27 -17.10 -4.57
CA LEU A 338 -1.95 -17.53 -3.34
C LEU A 338 -0.96 -18.24 -2.37
N LEU A 339 -0.06 -19.06 -2.91
CA LEU A 339 1.02 -19.68 -2.14
C LEU A 339 2.02 -18.64 -1.62
N SER A 340 2.35 -17.61 -2.40
CA SER A 340 3.24 -16.54 -1.94
C SER A 340 2.63 -15.78 -0.77
N TRP A 341 1.33 -15.50 -0.80
CA TRP A 341 0.61 -14.93 0.35
C TRP A 341 0.60 -15.86 1.55
N ALA A 342 0.46 -17.17 1.38
CA ALA A 342 0.51 -18.11 2.49
C ALA A 342 1.91 -18.16 3.15
N ILE A 343 2.97 -18.12 2.34
CA ILE A 343 4.37 -18.07 2.81
C ILE A 343 4.64 -16.75 3.57
N ASP A 344 4.12 -15.65 3.03
CA ASP A 344 4.15 -14.32 3.64
C ASP A 344 3.21 -14.17 4.85
N SER A 345 2.65 -15.28 5.35
CA SER A 345 1.68 -15.30 6.45
C SER A 345 0.51 -14.34 6.23
N PHE A 346 0.11 -14.04 4.99
CA PHE A 346 -0.89 -13.06 4.57
C PHE A 346 -0.60 -11.61 4.98
N TRP A 347 0.66 -11.25 5.25
CA TRP A 347 1.07 -9.90 5.62
C TRP A 347 0.69 -8.88 4.54
N SER A 348 1.12 -9.09 3.30
CA SER A 348 0.90 -8.14 2.20
C SER A 348 -0.59 -7.81 1.98
N ILE A 349 -1.47 -8.81 2.12
CA ILE A 349 -2.93 -8.63 2.00
C ILE A 349 -3.47 -7.74 3.14
N ASN A 350 -3.07 -8.03 4.38
CA ASN A 350 -3.53 -7.28 5.54
C ASN A 350 -2.99 -5.86 5.54
N GLU A 351 -1.73 -5.68 5.20
CA GLU A 351 -1.10 -4.36 5.07
C GLU A 351 -1.85 -3.50 4.04
N PHE A 352 -2.19 -4.08 2.88
CA PHE A 352 -2.99 -3.40 1.86
C PHE A 352 -4.41 -3.10 2.32
N ALA A 353 -5.06 -4.03 3.03
CA ALA A 353 -6.39 -3.83 3.61
C ALA A 353 -6.37 -2.68 4.63
N MET A 354 -5.38 -2.65 5.53
CA MET A 354 -5.19 -1.58 6.52
C MET A 354 -4.92 -0.22 5.87
N SER A 355 -4.08 -0.16 4.83
CA SER A 355 -3.89 1.09 4.07
C SER A 355 -5.18 1.62 3.46
N ARG A 356 -6.03 0.72 2.98
CA ARG A 356 -7.35 1.09 2.47
C ARG A 356 -8.30 1.53 3.56
N ALA A 357 -8.31 0.82 4.68
CA ALA A 357 -9.13 1.13 5.83
C ALA A 357 -8.79 2.52 6.39
N ALA A 358 -7.50 2.83 6.55
CA ALA A 358 -7.02 4.14 7.00
C ALA A 358 -7.47 5.30 6.10
N MET A 359 -7.46 5.10 4.78
CA MET A 359 -7.99 6.10 3.83
C MET A 359 -9.52 6.30 3.93
N ILE A 360 -10.26 5.33 4.47
CA ILE A 360 -11.72 5.42 4.63
C ILE A 360 -12.07 6.00 6.00
N SER A 361 -11.44 5.52 7.08
CA SER A 361 -11.65 6.00 8.45
C SER A 361 -11.02 7.37 8.72
N GLY A 362 -10.05 7.79 7.90
CA GLY A 362 -9.27 9.00 8.17
C GLY A 362 -8.22 8.79 9.27
N SER A 363 -7.94 7.55 9.65
CA SER A 363 -6.87 7.21 10.59
C SER A 363 -5.48 7.42 9.96
N SER A 364 -4.43 7.20 10.75
CA SER A 364 -3.05 7.39 10.29
C SER A 364 -2.77 6.56 9.02
N PRO A 365 -2.31 7.18 7.91
CA PRO A 365 -2.10 6.47 6.67
C PRO A 365 -1.15 5.28 6.83
N VAL A 366 -1.35 4.18 6.09
CA VAL A 366 -0.39 3.07 6.04
C VAL A 366 0.29 3.09 4.68
N ARG A 367 1.62 3.18 4.67
CA ARG A 367 2.40 3.29 3.43
C ARG A 367 2.57 1.91 2.84
N VAL A 368 2.13 1.72 1.60
CA VAL A 368 2.20 0.41 0.91
C VAL A 368 2.68 0.57 -0.53
N HIS A 369 3.39 -0.44 -1.03
CA HIS A 369 3.80 -0.51 -2.42
C HIS A 369 2.64 -1.02 -3.29
N LYS A 370 1.78 -0.09 -3.74
CA LYS A 370 0.54 -0.39 -4.47
C LYS A 370 0.73 -1.29 -5.70
N GLU A 371 1.88 -1.17 -6.37
CA GLU A 371 2.22 -1.96 -7.57
C GLU A 371 2.39 -3.45 -7.27
N LEU A 372 2.86 -3.80 -6.08
CA LEU A 372 3.01 -5.19 -5.63
C LEU A 372 1.63 -5.85 -5.56
N MET A 373 0.72 -5.19 -4.84
CA MET A 373 -0.65 -5.65 -4.64
C MET A 373 -1.48 -5.61 -5.91
N HIS A 374 -1.27 -4.62 -6.78
CA HIS A 374 -1.90 -4.60 -8.09
C HIS A 374 -1.54 -5.86 -8.89
N ALA A 375 -0.26 -6.20 -8.98
CA ALA A 375 0.22 -7.36 -9.72
C ALA A 375 -0.29 -8.69 -9.14
N ASP A 376 -0.27 -8.86 -7.82
CA ASP A 376 -0.80 -10.05 -7.15
C ASP A 376 -2.28 -10.23 -7.43
N LEU A 377 -3.06 -9.19 -7.15
CA LEU A 377 -4.50 -9.17 -7.32
C LEU A 377 -4.90 -9.42 -8.77
N PHE A 378 -4.16 -8.85 -9.72
CA PHE A 378 -4.39 -9.05 -11.14
C PHE A 378 -4.12 -10.49 -11.57
N ALA A 379 -3.02 -11.09 -11.11
CA ALA A 379 -2.67 -12.48 -11.42
C ALA A 379 -3.68 -13.47 -10.83
N VAL A 380 -4.11 -13.27 -9.58
CA VAL A 380 -5.15 -14.08 -8.93
C VAL A 380 -6.48 -13.94 -9.68
N TYR A 381 -6.87 -12.71 -10.00
CA TYR A 381 -8.08 -12.45 -10.78
C TYR A 381 -8.07 -13.15 -12.14
N LEU A 382 -7.03 -12.95 -12.96
CA LEU A 382 -6.93 -13.62 -14.27
C LEU A 382 -6.91 -15.15 -14.13
N GLY A 383 -6.27 -15.68 -13.09
CA GLY A 383 -6.30 -17.12 -12.78
C GLY A 383 -7.71 -17.62 -12.48
N LEU A 384 -8.47 -16.90 -11.65
CA LEU A 384 -9.87 -17.24 -11.33
C LEU A 384 -10.79 -17.12 -12.55
N VAL A 385 -10.63 -16.07 -13.37
CA VAL A 385 -11.38 -15.90 -14.61
C VAL A 385 -11.09 -17.01 -15.60
N ALA A 386 -9.81 -17.39 -15.76
CA ALA A 386 -9.40 -18.53 -16.58
C ALA A 386 -10.07 -19.83 -16.11
N PHE A 387 -10.07 -20.06 -14.79
CA PHE A 387 -10.72 -21.22 -14.18
C PHE A 387 -12.24 -21.23 -14.42
N LEU A 388 -12.94 -20.14 -14.10
CA LEU A 388 -14.39 -20.01 -14.31
C LEU A 388 -14.77 -20.21 -15.77
N SER A 389 -14.02 -19.59 -16.69
CA SER A 389 -14.20 -19.74 -18.13
C SER A 389 -14.07 -21.21 -18.57
N SER A 390 -13.12 -21.96 -18.01
CA SER A 390 -12.98 -23.39 -18.25
C SER A 390 -14.15 -24.20 -17.71
N VAL A 391 -14.67 -23.87 -16.51
CA VAL A 391 -15.82 -24.54 -15.88
C VAL A 391 -17.11 -24.30 -16.67
N PHE A 392 -17.39 -23.04 -17.03
CA PHE A 392 -18.57 -22.68 -17.81
C PHE A 392 -18.49 -23.10 -19.27
N ARG A 393 -17.31 -23.49 -19.74
CA ARG A 393 -17.01 -23.77 -21.15
C ARG A 393 -17.35 -22.58 -22.04
N GLU A 394 -16.93 -21.40 -21.61
CA GLU A 394 -17.12 -20.14 -22.35
C GLU A 394 -15.78 -19.46 -22.60
N ARG A 395 -15.70 -18.65 -23.66
CA ARG A 395 -14.53 -17.80 -23.93
C ARG A 395 -14.76 -16.43 -23.30
N ILE A 396 -13.75 -15.88 -22.65
CA ILE A 396 -13.79 -14.52 -22.12
C ILE A 396 -12.66 -13.75 -22.79
N ASP A 397 -12.99 -12.60 -23.37
CA ASP A 397 -11.99 -11.76 -24.01
C ASP A 397 -10.99 -11.22 -22.96
N PRO A 398 -9.68 -11.44 -23.12
CA PRO A 398 -8.67 -10.96 -22.18
C PRO A 398 -8.61 -9.44 -22.03
N SER A 399 -8.89 -8.70 -23.08
CA SER A 399 -8.92 -7.24 -23.07
C SER A 399 -10.10 -6.75 -22.24
N PHE A 400 -11.26 -7.39 -22.39
CA PHE A 400 -12.44 -7.09 -21.57
C PHE A 400 -12.19 -7.37 -20.08
N ALA A 401 -11.64 -8.55 -19.75
CA ALA A 401 -11.33 -8.89 -18.36
C ALA A 401 -10.29 -7.93 -17.75
N THR A 402 -9.24 -7.60 -18.50
CA THR A 402 -8.20 -6.66 -18.07
C THR A 402 -8.78 -5.26 -17.87
N PHE A 403 -9.56 -4.76 -18.83
CA PHE A 403 -10.21 -3.45 -18.73
C PHE A 403 -11.14 -3.37 -17.52
N LEU A 404 -11.94 -4.41 -17.28
CA LEU A 404 -12.86 -4.45 -16.14
C LEU A 404 -12.11 -4.46 -14.81
N PHE A 405 -11.00 -5.22 -14.71
CA PHE A 405 -10.13 -5.19 -13.53
C PHE A 405 -9.58 -3.80 -13.29
N GLU A 406 -8.99 -3.14 -14.29
CA GLU A 406 -8.41 -1.80 -14.12
C GLU A 406 -9.46 -0.78 -13.70
N MET A 407 -10.64 -0.83 -14.32
CA MET A 407 -11.79 0.01 -13.95
C MET A 407 -12.20 -0.16 -12.48
N VAL A 408 -12.37 -1.41 -12.03
CA VAL A 408 -12.75 -1.72 -10.64
C VAL A 408 -11.63 -1.39 -9.67
N HIS A 409 -10.38 -1.70 -10.02
CA HIS A 409 -9.22 -1.43 -9.19
C HIS A 409 -9.02 0.07 -8.99
N GLN A 410 -9.10 0.87 -10.05
CA GLN A 410 -9.00 2.34 -9.96
C GLN A 410 -10.13 2.95 -9.12
N ASN A 411 -11.35 2.41 -9.22
CA ASN A 411 -12.51 2.90 -8.46
C ASN A 411 -12.75 2.15 -7.13
N ARG A 412 -11.81 1.31 -6.68
CA ARG A 412 -11.98 0.41 -5.51
C ARG A 412 -12.47 1.10 -4.25
N GLN A 413 -12.01 2.33 -3.98
CA GLN A 413 -12.43 3.09 -2.80
C GLN A 413 -13.86 3.60 -2.91
N LYS A 414 -14.25 4.06 -4.10
CA LYS A 414 -15.62 4.49 -4.37
C LYS A 414 -16.58 3.30 -4.24
N ILE A 415 -16.16 2.12 -4.72
CA ILE A 415 -16.97 0.89 -4.64
C ILE A 415 -17.20 0.46 -3.19
N VAL A 416 -16.17 0.48 -2.33
CA VAL A 416 -16.36 0.19 -0.90
C VAL A 416 -17.36 1.17 -0.27
N ARG A 417 -17.26 2.45 -0.62
CA ARG A 417 -18.18 3.51 -0.12
C ARG A 417 -19.62 3.39 -0.62
N LEU A 418 -19.92 2.50 -1.58
CA LEU A 418 -21.31 2.27 -2.02
C LEU A 418 -22.17 1.54 -0.98
N SER A 419 -21.54 0.84 -0.03
CA SER A 419 -22.25 0.09 1.01
C SER A 419 -21.89 0.63 2.39
N SER A 420 -22.87 1.17 3.10
CA SER A 420 -22.68 1.66 4.48
C SER A 420 -22.21 0.54 5.42
N ALA A 421 -22.77 -0.66 5.29
CA ALA A 421 -22.39 -1.82 6.11
C ALA A 421 -20.91 -2.22 5.90
N VAL A 422 -20.40 -2.15 4.67
CA VAL A 422 -18.98 -2.44 4.39
C VAL A 422 -18.08 -1.34 4.96
N VAL A 423 -18.49 -0.07 4.83
CA VAL A 423 -17.75 1.06 5.40
C VAL A 423 -17.69 0.96 6.92
N GLU A 424 -18.81 0.68 7.57
CA GLU A 424 -18.89 0.52 9.02
C GLU A 424 -17.96 -0.57 9.53
N GLU A 425 -17.94 -1.74 8.88
CA GLU A 425 -17.02 -2.83 9.24
C GLU A 425 -15.55 -2.43 9.12
N VAL A 426 -15.19 -1.80 8.00
CA VAL A 426 -13.82 -1.38 7.71
C VAL A 426 -13.35 -0.29 8.68
N VAL A 427 -14.23 0.67 9.01
CA VAL A 427 -13.94 1.75 9.97
C VAL A 427 -13.82 1.20 11.38
N THR A 428 -14.76 0.38 11.82
CA THR A 428 -14.75 -0.23 13.16
C THR A 428 -13.47 -1.02 13.40
N TYR A 429 -13.08 -1.88 12.45
CA TYR A 429 -11.84 -2.63 12.56
C TYR A 429 -10.61 -1.70 12.55
N SER A 430 -10.57 -0.71 11.64
CA SER A 430 -9.45 0.24 11.58
C SER A 430 -9.27 1.04 12.86
N GLU A 431 -10.35 1.49 13.49
CA GLU A 431 -10.30 2.28 14.73
C GLU A 431 -9.89 1.42 15.92
N ALA A 432 -10.48 0.23 16.06
CA ALA A 432 -10.09 -0.73 17.08
C ALA A 432 -8.59 -1.04 16.98
N GLN A 433 -8.11 -1.34 15.76
CA GLN A 433 -6.72 -1.64 15.47
C GLN A 433 -5.79 -0.47 15.76
N TYR A 434 -6.19 0.76 15.41
CA TYR A 434 -5.38 1.96 15.67
C TYR A 434 -5.12 2.13 17.17
N ASN A 435 -6.11 1.85 18.01
CA ASN A 435 -6.06 2.01 19.46
C ASN A 435 -5.30 0.91 20.20
N ILE A 436 -5.00 -0.23 19.57
CA ILE A 436 -4.21 -1.33 20.20
C ILE A 436 -2.82 -0.84 20.64
N GLY A 437 -2.24 0.11 19.91
CA GLY A 437 -0.92 0.65 20.24
C GLY A 437 -0.88 1.44 21.56
N ILE A 438 -2.03 1.81 22.13
CA ILE A 438 -2.10 2.50 23.43
C ILE A 438 -1.79 1.47 24.52
N ALA A 439 -0.73 1.72 25.29
CA ALA A 439 -0.31 0.84 26.37
C ALA A 439 -1.43 0.68 27.41
N THR A 440 -1.80 -0.58 27.67
CA THR A 440 -2.68 -0.91 28.79
C THR A 440 -1.89 -0.88 30.08
N VAL A 441 -2.42 -0.20 31.09
CA VAL A 441 -1.74 -0.01 32.38
C VAL A 441 -2.62 -0.49 33.53
N THR A 442 -1.99 -0.84 34.65
CA THR A 442 -2.72 -1.18 35.87
C THR A 442 -3.42 0.06 36.45
N PRO A 443 -4.50 -0.09 37.24
CA PRO A 443 -5.16 1.04 37.89
C PRO A 443 -4.19 1.89 38.74
N LEU A 444 -3.19 1.26 39.36
CA LEU A 444 -2.17 1.96 40.13
C LEU A 444 -1.30 2.89 39.26
N LEU A 445 -0.90 2.43 38.08
CA LEU A 445 -0.12 3.26 37.14
C LEU A 445 -1.00 4.31 36.45
N ALA A 446 -2.29 4.00 36.25
CA ALA A 446 -3.27 4.97 35.77
C ALA A 446 -3.48 6.14 36.74
N ASP A 447 -3.49 5.87 38.05
CA ASP A 447 -3.54 6.88 39.11
C ASP A 447 -2.27 7.73 39.20
N MET A 448 -1.11 7.21 38.77
CA MET A 448 0.13 7.99 38.75
C MET A 448 0.21 8.96 37.58
N SER A 449 -0.31 8.57 36.42
CA SER A 449 -0.28 9.36 35.20
C SER A 449 -1.50 9.04 34.33
N PRO A 450 -2.25 10.04 33.85
CA PRO A 450 -3.29 9.84 32.85
C PRO A 450 -2.72 9.70 31.42
N LEU A 451 -1.48 10.17 31.18
CA LEU A 451 -0.80 9.97 29.89
C LEU A 451 -0.43 8.51 29.64
N ARG A 452 -0.44 8.09 28.37
CA ARG A 452 -0.16 6.72 27.93
C ARG A 452 0.91 6.70 26.85
N LEU A 453 1.85 5.75 26.95
CA LEU A 453 2.68 5.41 25.81
C LEU A 453 1.76 4.88 24.71
N TRP A 454 1.98 5.34 23.49
CA TRP A 454 1.30 4.77 22.33
C TRP A 454 2.33 4.48 21.25
N SER A 455 2.63 3.19 21.12
CA SER A 455 3.70 2.67 20.27
C SER A 455 3.16 1.80 19.13
N SER A 456 4.07 1.29 18.30
CA SER A 456 3.82 0.15 17.42
C SER A 456 3.49 -1.11 18.21
N PHE A 457 2.64 -1.96 17.64
CA PHE A 457 2.16 -3.17 18.30
C PHE A 457 2.25 -4.40 17.37
N GLU A 458 2.26 -5.57 17.97
CA GLU A 458 2.23 -6.83 17.20
C GLU A 458 0.85 -7.00 16.56
N PHE A 459 0.83 -7.28 15.26
CA PHE A 459 -0.39 -7.42 14.48
C PHE A 459 -1.20 -8.60 15.04
N PRO A 460 -2.46 -8.39 15.44
CA PRO A 460 -3.30 -9.42 16.02
C PRO A 460 -3.68 -10.47 14.98
N GLU A 461 -4.42 -11.48 15.44
CA GLU A 461 -4.97 -12.48 14.55
C GLU A 461 -5.81 -11.85 13.41
N LYS A 462 -5.69 -12.44 12.23
CA LYS A 462 -6.25 -11.90 11.00
C LYS A 462 -7.76 -12.06 10.97
N ASP A 463 -8.46 -10.96 10.80
CA ASP A 463 -9.92 -10.98 10.75
C ASP A 463 -10.43 -11.22 9.32
N ALA A 464 -11.06 -12.38 9.12
CA ALA A 464 -11.59 -12.77 7.81
C ALA A 464 -12.74 -11.88 7.34
N LYS A 465 -13.54 -11.33 8.26
CA LYS A 465 -14.69 -10.46 7.95
C LYS A 465 -14.21 -9.09 7.48
N PHE A 466 -13.22 -8.52 8.15
CA PHE A 466 -12.53 -7.30 7.73
C PHE A 466 -11.86 -7.47 6.35
N LEU A 467 -11.18 -8.59 6.13
CA LEU A 467 -10.57 -8.88 4.83
C LEU A 467 -11.62 -8.99 3.72
N ALA A 468 -12.71 -9.72 3.96
CA ALA A 468 -13.81 -9.82 3.00
C ALA A 468 -14.43 -8.44 2.69
N ALA A 469 -14.69 -7.63 3.72
CA ALA A 469 -15.20 -6.27 3.57
C ALA A 469 -14.24 -5.38 2.76
N SER A 470 -12.94 -5.41 3.10
CA SER A 470 -11.90 -4.67 2.40
C SER A 470 -11.81 -5.08 0.92
N PHE A 471 -11.90 -6.36 0.60
CA PHE A 471 -11.82 -6.89 -0.77
C PHE A 471 -13.17 -7.00 -1.50
N THR A 472 -14.23 -6.34 -1.01
CA THR A 472 -15.54 -6.23 -1.70
C THR A 472 -15.45 -5.87 -3.19
N PRO A 473 -14.57 -4.94 -3.65
CA PRO A 473 -14.43 -4.66 -5.08
C PRO A 473 -14.03 -5.89 -5.91
N MET A 474 -13.24 -6.80 -5.35
CA MET A 474 -12.85 -8.04 -6.02
C MET A 474 -13.98 -9.05 -6.07
N LEU A 475 -14.77 -9.15 -5.00
CA LEU A 475 -16.00 -9.95 -5.01
C LEU A 475 -16.96 -9.45 -6.08
N PHE A 476 -17.16 -8.13 -6.17
CA PHE A 476 -17.97 -7.49 -7.20
C PHE A 476 -17.46 -7.80 -8.62
N LEU A 477 -16.14 -7.74 -8.81
CA LEU A 477 -15.50 -8.06 -10.10
C LEU A 477 -15.74 -9.51 -10.51
N MET A 478 -15.58 -10.46 -9.57
CA MET A 478 -15.82 -11.89 -9.80
C MET A 478 -17.29 -12.21 -10.09
N CYS A 479 -18.21 -11.58 -9.35
CA CYS A 479 -19.65 -11.68 -9.61
C CYS A 479 -20.00 -11.15 -11.01
N SER A 480 -19.45 -9.99 -11.39
CA SER A 480 -19.69 -9.36 -12.70
C SER A 480 -19.26 -10.25 -13.86
N ILE A 481 -18.08 -10.88 -13.78
CA ILE A 481 -17.62 -11.83 -14.80
C ILE A 481 -18.46 -13.11 -14.83
N THR A 482 -18.86 -13.61 -13.67
CA THR A 482 -19.71 -14.81 -13.59
C THR A 482 -21.06 -14.57 -14.27
N VAL A 483 -21.70 -13.43 -13.97
CA VAL A 483 -22.95 -13.01 -14.63
C VAL A 483 -22.74 -12.84 -16.13
N PHE A 484 -21.65 -12.19 -16.56
CA PHE A 484 -21.32 -12.04 -17.98
C PHE A 484 -21.18 -13.40 -18.69
N ALA A 485 -20.47 -14.37 -18.08
CA ALA A 485 -20.31 -15.70 -18.64
C ALA A 485 -21.65 -16.45 -18.76
N ILE A 486 -22.53 -16.34 -17.74
CA ILE A 486 -23.87 -16.92 -17.77
C ILE A 486 -24.73 -16.29 -18.87
N LEU A 487 -24.77 -14.95 -18.95
CA LEU A 487 -25.53 -14.24 -19.98
C LEU A 487 -25.05 -14.58 -21.39
N ARG A 488 -23.73 -14.67 -21.59
CA ARG A 488 -23.13 -15.08 -22.87
C ARG A 488 -23.55 -16.50 -23.25
N LYS A 489 -23.56 -17.41 -22.29
CA LYS A 489 -23.99 -18.80 -22.51
C LYS A 489 -25.48 -18.89 -22.88
N ILE A 490 -26.33 -18.12 -22.21
CA ILE A 490 -27.76 -17.99 -22.53
C ILE A 490 -27.94 -17.40 -23.94
N TYR A 491 -27.19 -16.35 -24.27
CA TYR A 491 -27.25 -15.73 -25.61
C TYR A 491 -26.89 -16.74 -26.72
N ARG A 492 -25.81 -17.50 -26.56
CA ARG A 492 -25.39 -18.54 -27.52
C ARG A 492 -26.38 -19.69 -27.63
N PHE A 493 -27.09 -20.00 -26.56
CA PHE A 493 -28.17 -20.99 -26.60
C PHE A 493 -29.33 -20.53 -27.49
N PHE A 494 -29.73 -19.26 -27.42
CA PHE A 494 -30.80 -18.69 -28.26
C PHE A 494 -30.34 -18.30 -29.67
N ARG A 495 -29.06 -17.97 -29.84
CA ARG A 495 -28.43 -17.59 -31.12
C ARG A 495 -27.23 -18.50 -31.37
N PRO A 496 -27.43 -19.79 -31.71
CA PRO A 496 -26.33 -20.67 -32.06
C PRO A 496 -25.60 -20.13 -33.29
N ASP A 497 -24.27 -20.21 -33.27
CA ASP A 497 -23.42 -19.82 -34.40
C ASP A 497 -23.88 -20.59 -35.64
N GLN A 498 -24.25 -19.86 -36.71
CA GLN A 498 -24.61 -20.48 -37.97
C GLN A 498 -23.38 -21.17 -38.56
N VAL A 499 -23.24 -22.47 -38.33
CA VAL A 499 -22.35 -23.31 -39.12
C VAL A 499 -22.90 -23.28 -40.53
N ARG A 500 -22.39 -22.37 -41.39
CA ARG A 500 -22.62 -22.39 -42.83
C ARG A 500 -21.96 -23.67 -43.40
N GLN A 501 -22.58 -24.82 -43.17
CA GLN A 501 -22.46 -25.96 -44.06
C GLN A 501 -23.10 -25.53 -45.38
N ARG A 502 -22.31 -24.87 -46.24
CA ARG A 502 -22.68 -24.77 -47.63
C ARG A 502 -22.49 -26.18 -48.18
N SER A 503 -23.56 -26.96 -48.17
CA SER A 503 -23.63 -28.22 -48.91
C SER A 503 -23.26 -27.88 -50.35
N SER A 504 -22.02 -28.17 -50.73
CA SER A 504 -21.65 -28.25 -52.13
C SER A 504 -22.34 -29.48 -52.68
N ILE A 505 -23.62 -29.33 -53.05
CA ILE A 505 -24.24 -30.13 -54.08
C ILE A 505 -23.54 -29.70 -55.37
N GLY A 506 -22.32 -30.19 -55.55
CA GLY A 506 -21.65 -30.23 -56.84
C GLY A 506 -22.13 -31.50 -57.51
N THR A 507 -22.97 -31.35 -58.52
CA THR A 507 -23.08 -32.31 -59.61
C THR A 507 -21.68 -32.61 -60.12
N ASP A 508 -21.19 -33.83 -59.91
CA ASP A 508 -20.46 -34.64 -60.92
C ASP A 508 -19.85 -35.91 -60.26
N THR A 509 -20.43 -37.04 -60.65
CA THR A 509 -19.81 -38.37 -60.86
C THR A 509 -18.61 -38.79 -59.98
N SER A 510 -18.89 -39.56 -58.91
CA SER A 510 -18.07 -40.73 -58.52
C SER A 510 -18.82 -41.60 -57.50
N ALA A 511 -19.59 -42.55 -58.00
CA ALA A 511 -20.41 -43.47 -57.20
C ALA A 511 -19.61 -44.64 -56.57
N ASN A 512 -18.31 -44.47 -56.28
CA ASN A 512 -17.44 -45.55 -55.77
C ASN A 512 -16.52 -45.08 -54.61
N SER A 513 -17.00 -44.26 -53.68
CA SER A 513 -16.27 -43.99 -52.43
C SER A 513 -16.81 -44.82 -51.26
N SER A 514 -15.91 -45.52 -50.57
CA SER A 514 -16.25 -46.46 -49.50
C SER A 514 -16.89 -45.76 -48.29
N ALA A 515 -17.64 -46.49 -47.44
CA ALA A 515 -18.21 -45.94 -46.20
C ALA A 515 -17.14 -45.36 -45.25
N ASN A 516 -15.90 -45.85 -45.33
CA ASN A 516 -14.72 -45.28 -44.66
C ASN A 516 -14.32 -43.92 -45.22
N GLU A 517 -14.51 -43.69 -46.52
CA GLU A 517 -14.17 -42.44 -47.20
C GLU A 517 -15.21 -41.36 -46.92
N ARG A 518 -16.49 -41.73 -46.81
CA ARG A 518 -17.56 -40.83 -46.33
C ARG A 518 -17.40 -40.47 -44.85
N SER A 519 -17.07 -41.42 -43.98
CA SER A 519 -16.81 -41.13 -42.56
C SER A 519 -15.51 -40.34 -42.36
N ALA A 520 -14.46 -40.62 -43.13
CA ALA A 520 -13.25 -39.80 -43.17
C ALA A 520 -13.49 -38.39 -43.74
N MET A 521 -14.33 -38.22 -44.77
CA MET A 521 -14.78 -36.90 -45.24
C MET A 521 -15.63 -36.17 -44.21
N THR A 522 -16.47 -36.88 -43.46
CA THR A 522 -17.29 -36.31 -42.39
C THR A 522 -16.41 -35.84 -41.23
N GLN A 523 -15.38 -36.62 -40.87
CA GLN A 523 -14.39 -36.27 -39.85
C GLN A 523 -13.45 -35.14 -40.31
N ARG A 524 -13.01 -35.13 -41.58
CA ARG A 524 -12.29 -34.03 -42.24
C ARG A 524 -13.14 -32.76 -42.43
N GLY A 525 -14.47 -32.89 -42.46
CA GLY A 525 -15.39 -31.76 -42.46
C GLY A 525 -15.58 -31.12 -41.08
N ILE A 526 -15.29 -31.85 -40.00
CA ILE A 526 -15.46 -31.41 -38.61
C ILE A 526 -14.16 -30.80 -38.06
N VAL A 527 -13.00 -31.34 -38.42
CA VAL A 527 -11.67 -31.01 -37.86
C VAL A 527 -10.68 -30.66 -38.99
N THR A 528 -9.88 -29.60 -38.80
CA THR A 528 -8.87 -29.14 -39.79
C THR A 528 -7.64 -30.07 -39.83
N ASN A 529 -6.92 -30.13 -40.95
CA ASN A 529 -5.65 -30.88 -41.02
C ASN A 529 -4.64 -30.41 -39.95
N PHE A 530 -4.60 -29.11 -39.68
CA PHE A 530 -3.82 -28.54 -38.58
C PHE A 530 -4.19 -29.17 -37.22
N GLU A 531 -5.47 -29.27 -36.88
CA GLU A 531 -5.94 -29.87 -35.61
C GLU A 531 -5.61 -31.36 -35.52
N ILE A 532 -5.65 -32.09 -36.66
CA ILE A 532 -5.30 -33.52 -36.72
C ILE A 532 -3.79 -33.71 -36.50
N SER A 533 -2.95 -32.95 -37.21
CA SER A 533 -1.49 -33.11 -37.14
C SER A 533 -0.89 -32.61 -35.82
N THR A 534 -1.46 -31.57 -35.23
CA THR A 534 -0.93 -30.94 -33.99
C THR A 534 -1.66 -31.37 -32.71
N GLY A 535 -2.84 -31.99 -32.83
CA GLY A 535 -3.72 -32.32 -31.70
C GLY A 535 -4.34 -31.10 -31.01
N SER A 536 -4.10 -29.86 -31.47
CA SER A 536 -4.62 -28.66 -30.82
C SER A 536 -5.99 -28.29 -31.36
N MET A 537 -7.05 -28.69 -30.65
CA MET A 537 -8.43 -28.35 -31.02
C MET A 537 -8.69 -26.84 -30.96
N LEU A 538 -9.14 -26.28 -32.08
CA LEU A 538 -9.41 -24.86 -32.30
C LEU A 538 -10.82 -24.45 -31.85
N GLN A 539 -11.80 -25.36 -31.91
CA GLN A 539 -13.21 -25.06 -31.57
C GLN A 539 -13.51 -25.19 -30.07
N THR A 540 -12.88 -26.15 -29.39
CA THR A 540 -13.18 -26.53 -28.00
C THR A 540 -12.30 -25.85 -26.94
N ARG A 541 -11.50 -24.86 -27.34
CA ARG A 541 -10.73 -24.06 -26.37
C ARG A 541 -11.64 -23.11 -25.59
N PHE A 542 -11.57 -23.24 -24.27
CA PHE A 542 -12.19 -22.35 -23.28
C PHE A 542 -11.08 -21.68 -22.46
N GLY A 543 -11.33 -20.48 -22.00
CA GLY A 543 -10.36 -19.66 -21.28
C GLY A 543 -10.45 -18.19 -21.63
N LEU A 544 -9.47 -17.45 -21.13
CA LEU A 544 -9.15 -16.08 -21.53
C LEU A 544 -8.58 -16.10 -22.95
N ILE A 545 -9.46 -16.06 -23.94
CA ILE A 545 -9.14 -16.14 -25.37
C ILE A 545 -10.10 -15.21 -26.10
N SER A 546 -9.56 -14.38 -26.97
CA SER A 546 -10.31 -13.48 -27.85
C SER A 546 -11.21 -14.24 -28.84
N ASP A 547 -12.31 -13.60 -29.28
CA ASP A 547 -13.30 -14.19 -30.19
C ASP A 547 -12.91 -14.05 -31.68
N TYR A 548 -11.67 -14.40 -32.04
CA TYR A 548 -11.27 -14.42 -33.46
C TYR A 548 -11.91 -15.58 -34.23
N SER A 549 -12.06 -15.40 -35.55
CA SER A 549 -12.49 -16.48 -36.42
C SER A 549 -11.36 -17.51 -36.52
N ASN A 550 -11.49 -18.63 -35.81
CA ASN A 550 -10.46 -19.68 -35.81
C ASN A 550 -10.40 -20.46 -37.13
N TYR A 551 -11.39 -20.28 -38.01
CA TYR A 551 -11.51 -21.02 -39.25
C TYR A 551 -11.87 -20.14 -40.44
N VAL A 552 -11.38 -20.53 -41.61
CA VAL A 552 -11.80 -20.01 -42.90
C VAL A 552 -12.30 -21.17 -43.75
N PHE A 553 -13.38 -20.98 -44.49
CA PHE A 553 -13.91 -21.99 -45.41
C PHE A 553 -13.49 -21.65 -46.84
N PHE A 554 -12.73 -22.53 -47.49
CA PHE A 554 -12.47 -22.45 -48.93
C PHE A 554 -13.08 -23.68 -49.63
N LYS A 555 -13.88 -23.45 -50.68
CA LYS A 555 -14.47 -24.52 -51.51
C LYS A 555 -15.13 -25.66 -50.70
N GLY A 556 -15.83 -25.33 -49.60
CA GLY A 556 -16.55 -26.29 -48.76
C GLY A 556 -15.71 -27.04 -47.71
N MET A 557 -14.39 -26.82 -47.66
CA MET A 557 -13.50 -27.40 -46.65
C MET A 557 -13.17 -26.39 -45.53
N LYS A 558 -12.98 -26.89 -44.31
CA LYS A 558 -12.67 -26.12 -43.10
C LYS A 558 -11.15 -26.01 -42.92
N PHE A 559 -10.63 -24.78 -42.76
CA PHE A 559 -9.19 -24.52 -42.63
C PHE A 559 -8.87 -23.69 -41.39
N ALA A 560 -7.68 -23.87 -40.83
CA ALA A 560 -7.21 -23.07 -39.72
C ALA A 560 -6.87 -21.66 -40.24
N SER A 561 -7.54 -20.64 -39.69
CA SER A 561 -7.19 -19.24 -40.00
C SER A 561 -5.82 -18.90 -39.43
N ALA A 562 -5.25 -17.76 -39.87
CA ALA A 562 -4.02 -17.27 -39.26
C ALA A 562 -4.18 -17.07 -37.74
N ASP A 563 -5.30 -16.48 -37.31
CA ASP A 563 -5.61 -16.32 -35.89
C ASP A 563 -5.75 -17.68 -35.19
N GLY A 564 -6.36 -18.68 -35.83
CA GLY A 564 -6.46 -20.04 -35.29
C GLY A 564 -5.09 -20.66 -35.03
N VAL A 565 -4.16 -20.58 -35.98
CA VAL A 565 -2.80 -21.12 -35.85
C VAL A 565 -2.04 -20.40 -34.72
N TYR A 566 -2.09 -19.07 -34.71
CA TYR A 566 -1.39 -18.26 -33.73
C TYR A 566 -1.98 -18.39 -32.31
N CYS A 567 -3.30 -18.30 -32.18
CA CYS A 567 -4.03 -18.51 -30.92
C CYS A 567 -3.90 -19.94 -30.38
N SER A 568 -3.54 -20.90 -31.22
CA SER A 568 -3.19 -22.26 -30.76
C SER A 568 -1.80 -22.36 -30.14
N GLY A 569 -0.98 -21.32 -30.26
CA GLY A 569 0.40 -21.27 -29.77
C GLY A 569 1.41 -21.81 -30.77
N TYR A 570 1.15 -21.66 -32.07
CA TYR A 570 2.05 -22.06 -33.14
C TYR A 570 2.39 -20.90 -34.07
N VAL A 571 3.59 -20.94 -34.64
CA VAL A 571 4.05 -20.02 -35.68
C VAL A 571 4.81 -20.80 -36.75
N ILE A 572 4.88 -20.24 -37.95
CA ILE A 572 5.59 -20.83 -39.08
C ILE A 572 6.93 -20.13 -39.24
N VAL A 573 8.02 -20.89 -39.11
CA VAL A 573 9.40 -20.44 -39.26
C VAL A 573 9.82 -20.63 -40.72
N ASN A 574 10.23 -19.54 -41.36
CA ASN A 574 10.71 -19.48 -42.74
C ASN A 574 9.80 -20.20 -43.76
N GLU A 575 8.47 -20.10 -43.56
CA GLU A 575 7.42 -20.72 -44.40
C GLU A 575 7.48 -22.25 -44.54
N LYS A 576 8.36 -22.91 -43.78
CA LYS A 576 8.66 -24.33 -43.95
C LYS A 576 8.37 -25.16 -42.71
N TYR A 577 8.51 -24.60 -41.52
CA TYR A 577 8.36 -25.36 -40.27
C TYR A 577 7.32 -24.73 -39.37
N LEU A 578 6.30 -25.49 -39.00
CA LEU A 578 5.35 -25.14 -37.95
C LEU A 578 5.94 -25.51 -36.60
N VAL A 579 6.10 -24.50 -35.74
CA VAL A 579 6.81 -24.59 -34.47
C VAL A 579 5.92 -24.06 -33.36
N SER A 580 5.91 -24.72 -32.19
CA SER A 580 5.24 -24.16 -31.02
C SER A 580 5.96 -22.88 -30.59
N SER A 581 5.20 -21.79 -30.40
CA SER A 581 5.77 -20.50 -29.97
C SER A 581 6.46 -20.59 -28.61
N LYS A 582 6.07 -21.54 -27.75
CA LYS A 582 6.72 -21.79 -26.44
C LYS A 582 8.10 -22.44 -26.58
N ASP A 583 8.37 -23.11 -27.70
CA ASP A 583 9.63 -23.82 -27.91
C ASP A 583 10.67 -22.98 -28.67
N LEU A 584 10.33 -21.82 -29.24
CA LEU A 584 11.31 -20.99 -29.98
C LEU A 584 12.50 -20.59 -29.11
N TRP A 585 12.29 -20.22 -27.84
CA TRP A 585 13.40 -19.92 -26.93
C TRP A 585 14.30 -21.13 -26.69
N ALA A 586 13.71 -22.32 -26.54
CA ALA A 586 14.48 -23.55 -26.42
C ALA A 586 15.29 -23.84 -27.70
N ILE A 587 14.74 -23.58 -28.88
CA ILE A 587 15.44 -23.71 -30.17
C ILE A 587 16.62 -22.74 -30.26
N VAL A 588 16.43 -21.48 -29.86
CA VAL A 588 17.50 -20.47 -29.79
C VAL A 588 18.63 -20.95 -28.88
N MET A 589 18.31 -21.47 -27.69
CA MET A 589 19.30 -21.96 -26.75
C MET A 589 20.00 -23.24 -27.23
N ILE A 590 19.28 -24.18 -27.85
CA ILE A 590 19.88 -25.38 -28.45
C ILE A 590 20.89 -24.99 -29.54
N LYS A 591 20.58 -23.95 -30.32
CA LYS A 591 21.47 -23.42 -31.35
C LYS A 591 22.69 -22.70 -30.77
N LEU A 592 22.49 -21.87 -29.75
CA LEU A 592 23.55 -21.09 -29.09
C LEU A 592 24.55 -22.00 -28.35
N LEU A 593 24.03 -22.93 -27.53
CA LEU A 593 24.83 -23.86 -26.72
C LEU A 593 25.32 -25.08 -27.51
N ARG A 594 24.89 -25.23 -28.77
CA ARG A 594 25.12 -26.41 -29.63
C ARG A 594 24.78 -27.74 -28.96
N THR A 595 23.88 -27.72 -27.97
CA THR A 595 23.57 -28.86 -27.10
C THR A 595 22.06 -29.04 -27.01
N ARG A 596 21.57 -30.27 -27.20
CA ARG A 596 20.15 -30.62 -27.10
C ARG A 596 19.79 -30.91 -25.63
N PHE A 597 19.40 -29.87 -24.89
CA PHE A 597 18.93 -30.01 -23.50
C PHE A 597 17.42 -30.26 -23.38
N LYS A 598 16.65 -30.05 -24.46
CA LYS A 598 15.20 -30.31 -24.53
C LYS A 598 14.83 -30.96 -25.87
N ASN A 599 13.92 -31.93 -25.85
CA ASN A 599 13.36 -32.50 -27.07
C ASN A 599 12.27 -31.58 -27.62
N VAL A 600 12.58 -30.87 -28.69
CA VAL A 600 11.64 -29.98 -29.39
C VAL A 600 11.24 -30.63 -30.71
N HIS A 601 9.94 -30.67 -30.99
CA HIS A 601 9.36 -31.26 -32.18
C HIS A 601 8.76 -30.17 -33.07
N VAL A 602 8.99 -30.25 -34.38
CA VAL A 602 8.49 -29.30 -35.38
C VAL A 602 7.84 -30.05 -36.54
N TYR A 603 6.82 -29.46 -37.14
CA TYR A 603 6.10 -30.06 -38.26
C TYR A 603 6.50 -29.38 -39.56
N GLU A 604 6.68 -30.14 -40.63
CA GLU A 604 7.02 -29.55 -41.93
C GLU A 604 5.75 -29.10 -42.66
N VAL A 605 5.76 -27.88 -43.18
CA VAL A 605 4.67 -27.25 -43.92
C VAL A 605 5.03 -27.29 -45.40
N HIS A 606 4.17 -27.90 -46.21
CA HIS A 606 4.31 -27.94 -47.67
C HIS A 606 3.18 -27.14 -48.30
N GLY A 607 3.50 -25.94 -48.80
CA GLY A 607 2.51 -24.99 -49.29
C GLY A 607 1.58 -24.56 -48.15
N HIS A 608 0.38 -25.13 -48.11
CA HIS A 608 -0.57 -24.86 -47.05
C HIS A 608 -0.84 -26.07 -46.14
N THR A 609 -0.39 -27.27 -46.49
CA THR A 609 -0.67 -28.50 -45.70
C THR A 609 0.40 -28.78 -44.66
N VAL A 610 -0.01 -29.21 -43.46
CA VAL A 610 0.89 -29.65 -42.38
C VAL A 610 1.12 -31.16 -42.49
N LYS A 611 2.38 -31.58 -42.40
CA LYS A 611 2.72 -33.01 -42.39
C LYS A 611 2.44 -33.62 -41.02
N ASP A 612 1.83 -34.81 -40.98
CA ASP A 612 1.50 -35.52 -39.74
C ASP A 612 2.72 -36.01 -38.95
N THR A 613 3.89 -36.12 -39.59
CA THR A 613 5.12 -36.58 -38.93
C THR A 613 5.89 -35.41 -38.32
N ALA A 614 6.03 -35.37 -37.00
CA ALA A 614 6.88 -34.41 -36.30
C ALA A 614 8.37 -34.75 -36.46
N ARG A 615 9.21 -33.73 -36.64
CA ARG A 615 10.67 -33.83 -36.73
C ARG A 615 11.33 -33.25 -35.48
N LEU A 616 12.35 -33.94 -34.96
CA LEU A 616 13.13 -33.44 -33.83
C LEU A 616 14.10 -32.33 -34.27
N VAL A 617 14.23 -31.29 -33.45
CA VAL A 617 15.16 -30.16 -33.67
C VAL A 617 16.58 -30.49 -33.18
N PHE A 618 17.56 -30.19 -34.03
CA PHE A 618 18.99 -30.25 -33.76
C PHE A 618 19.63 -28.85 -33.91
N PRO A 619 20.84 -28.61 -33.38
CA PRO A 619 21.53 -27.32 -33.51
C PRO A 619 21.71 -26.82 -34.96
N SER A 620 21.75 -27.74 -35.92
CA SER A 620 21.87 -27.48 -37.36
C SER A 620 20.53 -27.34 -38.10
N THR A 621 19.38 -27.52 -37.43
CA THR A 621 18.06 -27.58 -38.09
C THR A 621 17.58 -26.22 -38.63
N PHE A 622 17.87 -25.12 -37.93
CA PHE A 622 17.47 -23.77 -38.33
C PHE A 622 18.69 -22.87 -38.51
N LEU A 623 18.71 -22.00 -39.53
CA LEU A 623 19.66 -20.89 -39.63
C LEU A 623 19.23 -19.74 -38.70
N TRP A 624 20.17 -18.85 -38.33
CA TRP A 624 19.82 -17.66 -37.52
C TRP A 624 18.83 -16.75 -38.27
N SER A 625 18.95 -16.66 -39.59
CA SER A 625 18.01 -15.94 -40.46
C SER A 625 16.60 -16.53 -40.44
N ASP A 626 16.47 -17.84 -40.20
CA ASP A 626 15.17 -18.52 -40.22
C ASP A 626 14.35 -18.14 -38.99
N LEU A 627 15.00 -18.05 -37.82
CA LEU A 627 14.36 -17.70 -36.55
C LEU A 627 13.85 -16.25 -36.52
N TRP A 628 14.35 -15.38 -37.41
CA TRP A 628 13.87 -14.00 -37.57
C TRP A 628 12.64 -13.90 -38.51
N ARG A 629 12.37 -14.95 -39.29
CA ARG A 629 11.29 -15.02 -40.29
C ARG A 629 10.11 -15.82 -39.72
N LEU A 630 9.44 -15.25 -38.74
CA LEU A 630 8.21 -15.80 -38.18
C LEU A 630 6.99 -15.32 -38.98
N ASN A 631 6.14 -16.24 -39.41
CA ASN A 631 4.93 -15.94 -40.17
C ASN A 631 3.76 -16.79 -39.65
N VAL A 632 2.55 -16.43 -40.02
CA VAL A 632 1.34 -17.21 -39.74
C VAL A 632 0.45 -17.19 -40.97
N THR A 633 0.24 -18.33 -41.63
CA THR A 633 -0.58 -18.42 -42.85
C THR A 633 -1.77 -19.33 -42.62
N VAL A 634 -2.79 -19.20 -43.47
CA VAL A 634 -3.89 -20.17 -43.51
C VAL A 634 -3.30 -21.52 -43.88
N LEU A 635 -3.57 -22.53 -43.04
CA LEU A 635 -3.11 -23.90 -43.26
C LEU A 635 -4.29 -24.74 -43.78
N LEU A 636 -4.09 -25.32 -44.97
CA LEU A 636 -4.99 -26.24 -45.68
C LEU A 636 -4.99 -27.62 -45.05
#